data_AF-A0A7X1KM25-F1
#
_entry.id   AF-A0A7X1KM25-F1
#
_cell.length_a   1.000
_cell.length_b   1.000
_cell.length_c   1.000
_cell.angle_alpha   90.00
_cell.angle_beta   90.00
_cell.angle_gamma   90.00
#
_symmetry.space_group_name_H-M   'P 1'
#
loop_
_entity.id
_entity.type
_entity.pdbx_description
1 polymer ?
#
loop_
_entity_poly.entity_id
_entity_poly.type
_entity_poly.pdbx_seq_one_letter_code
_entity_poly.pdbx_strand_id
1 'polypeptide(L)'
;MKFAGSAILAATAATMALSAPAHAEAYKTTFVWLAPGQPGVFYEPVSPGEKARIAVFAMHPDGDYLRPGPTNTCERLAERGYRALCSNATSSKAGSVGDMNQDKVSLNVKAGVTWLRAQAQVQKIVLFGHSGGGAMMSSYQNIAENGLKACQGPEKQIKCSSALADMPPADGVMLIDASMGMPGSNLISIDPAVIDDEDGRKIDPALDMYNPANGFNPKGSKYSPEFTAKFFAGQRDRMLRLVAKAKAQIADIEAGKGHFTDDQPFVVAGAIPRENKLNAQDVRLLSHTKEAWPLLHSGGRITTEVVHTVRVPRSTASPTPLAANALVTTARNFLRTFSITPLQNYGYDETGFYGIDFASSYGTTYNAVTGITKPLLQMGFTGSYEYSFAEGARARAISKDKTLVYLEGAVHGFVPCKECAVAQGLPENAYGDTVKTLYDYIDTWLAKPGRF
;
A
#
# COMPACT_ATOMS: atom_id res chain seq x y z
N MET A 1 25.14 63.02 -31.27
CA MET A 1 26.48 62.45 -30.98
C MET A 1 26.39 60.95 -31.21
N LYS A 2 26.98 60.52 -32.33
CA LYS A 2 27.33 59.16 -32.81
C LYS A 2 26.40 57.96 -32.46
N PHE A 3 25.64 57.54 -33.47
CA PHE A 3 25.26 56.14 -33.70
C PHE A 3 26.51 55.32 -34.08
N ALA A 4 26.65 54.13 -33.52
CA ALA A 4 27.58 53.10 -33.99
C ALA A 4 26.81 51.80 -34.16
N GLY A 5 26.69 51.36 -35.42
CA GLY A 5 26.19 50.04 -35.77
C GLY A 5 27.26 48.97 -35.53
N SER A 6 26.82 47.74 -35.29
CA SER A 6 27.67 46.56 -35.37
C SER A 6 26.88 45.43 -36.01
N ALA A 7 27.50 44.88 -37.05
CA ALA A 7 26.97 43.87 -37.94
C ALA A 7 26.80 42.52 -37.25
N ILE A 8 25.69 41.83 -37.55
CA ILE A 8 25.45 40.45 -37.15
C ILE A 8 26.04 39.55 -38.23
N LEU A 9 27.14 38.86 -37.94
CA LEU A 9 27.60 37.72 -38.73
C LEU A 9 26.87 36.46 -38.24
N ALA A 10 26.10 35.85 -39.15
CA ALA A 10 25.48 34.55 -38.93
C ALA A 10 26.52 33.44 -39.04
N ALA A 11 26.68 32.64 -37.97
CA ALA A 11 27.41 31.38 -38.00
C ALA A 11 26.39 30.23 -37.94
N THR A 12 26.15 29.60 -39.08
CA THR A 12 25.36 28.37 -39.19
C THR A 12 26.19 27.17 -38.73
N ALA A 13 26.01 26.76 -37.48
CA ALA A 13 26.53 25.49 -36.98
C ALA A 13 25.60 24.36 -37.45
N ALA A 14 26.02 23.63 -38.50
CA ALA A 14 25.37 22.40 -38.91
C ALA A 14 25.66 21.31 -37.87
N THR A 15 24.67 21.01 -37.02
CA THR A 15 24.70 19.87 -36.11
C THR A 15 24.24 18.63 -36.89
N MET A 16 25.18 17.75 -37.24
CA MET A 16 24.85 16.38 -37.64
C MET A 16 24.32 15.64 -36.40
N ALA A 17 23.00 15.50 -36.31
CA ALA A 17 22.37 14.61 -35.36
C ALA A 17 22.59 13.16 -35.82
N LEU A 18 23.50 12.45 -35.16
CA LEU A 18 23.54 10.98 -35.21
C LEU A 18 22.27 10.46 -34.54
N SER A 19 21.29 10.02 -35.33
CA SER A 19 20.13 9.30 -34.84
C SER A 19 20.57 7.94 -34.29
N ALA A 20 20.46 7.77 -32.98
CA ALA A 20 20.50 6.45 -32.37
C ALA A 20 19.37 5.58 -32.97
N PRO A 21 19.57 4.27 -33.18
CA PRO A 21 18.52 3.41 -33.70
C PRO A 21 17.34 3.42 -32.72
N ALA A 22 16.15 3.76 -33.21
CA ALA A 22 14.92 3.64 -32.45
C ALA A 22 14.69 2.16 -32.15
N HIS A 23 14.84 1.76 -30.88
CA HIS A 23 14.34 0.47 -30.43
C HIS A 23 12.83 0.43 -30.71
N ALA A 24 12.36 -0.54 -31.49
CA ALA A 24 10.93 -0.75 -31.67
C ALA A 24 10.29 -0.97 -30.28
N GLU A 25 9.23 -0.24 -29.97
CA GLU A 25 8.54 -0.37 -28.68
C GLU A 25 8.07 -1.81 -28.48
N ALA A 26 8.36 -2.40 -27.30
CA ALA A 26 8.01 -3.79 -26.99
C ALA A 26 6.50 -4.00 -26.78
N TYR A 27 5.75 -2.93 -26.59
CA TYR A 27 4.32 -2.93 -26.33
C TYR A 27 3.66 -1.67 -26.91
N LYS A 28 2.35 -1.73 -27.12
CA LYS A 28 1.48 -0.60 -27.45
C LYS A 28 0.61 -0.22 -26.26
N THR A 29 0.19 1.03 -26.18
CA THR A 29 -0.68 1.54 -25.10
C THR A 29 -2.01 2.05 -25.63
N THR A 30 -3.06 1.97 -24.82
CA THR A 30 -4.38 2.53 -25.11
C THR A 30 -4.94 3.17 -23.85
N PHE A 31 -5.18 4.48 -23.89
CA PHE A 31 -5.86 5.18 -22.80
C PHE A 31 -7.36 4.83 -22.80
N VAL A 32 -7.91 4.59 -21.60
CA VAL A 32 -9.31 4.20 -21.41
C VAL A 32 -9.92 4.91 -20.20
N TRP A 33 -11.21 5.21 -20.28
CA TRP A 33 -12.02 5.59 -19.11
C TRP A 33 -12.76 4.35 -18.63
N LEU A 34 -12.41 3.85 -17.44
CA LEU A 34 -13.03 2.64 -16.88
C LEU A 34 -14.37 2.96 -16.19
N ALA A 35 -14.48 4.18 -15.65
CA ALA A 35 -15.65 4.77 -15.04
C ALA A 35 -15.49 6.31 -15.02
N PRO A 36 -16.53 7.09 -14.70
CA PRO A 36 -16.39 8.54 -14.52
C PRO A 36 -15.28 8.88 -13.51
N GLY A 37 -14.28 9.65 -13.96
CA GLY A 37 -13.15 10.04 -13.13
C GLY A 37 -12.11 8.95 -12.86
N GLN A 38 -12.22 7.78 -13.51
CA GLN A 38 -11.27 6.67 -13.38
C GLN A 38 -10.53 6.44 -14.71
N PRO A 39 -9.37 7.08 -14.92
CA PRO A 39 -8.55 6.85 -16.09
C PRO A 39 -7.74 5.55 -15.95
N GLY A 40 -7.43 4.94 -17.08
CA GLY A 40 -6.56 3.77 -17.19
C GLY A 40 -5.73 3.81 -18.47
N VAL A 41 -4.64 3.06 -18.46
CA VAL A 41 -3.83 2.77 -19.64
C VAL A 41 -3.69 1.26 -19.75
N PHE A 42 -4.12 0.73 -20.89
CA PHE A 42 -3.99 -0.68 -21.25
C PHE A 42 -2.75 -0.89 -22.10
N TYR A 43 -1.89 -1.81 -21.69
CA TYR A 43 -0.63 -2.16 -22.30
C TYR A 43 -0.76 -3.53 -22.92
N GLU A 44 -0.37 -3.65 -24.18
CA GLU A 44 -0.37 -4.91 -24.91
C GLU A 44 0.98 -5.14 -25.59
N PRO A 45 1.57 -6.33 -25.51
CA PRO A 45 2.78 -6.64 -26.27
C PRO A 45 2.53 -6.49 -27.78
N VAL A 46 3.50 -5.97 -28.52
CA VAL A 46 3.37 -5.81 -29.99
C VAL A 46 3.22 -7.16 -30.71
N SER A 47 3.79 -8.22 -30.14
CA SER A 47 3.70 -9.60 -30.61
C SER A 47 3.09 -10.48 -29.52
N PRO A 48 1.74 -10.53 -29.40
CA PRO A 48 1.07 -11.26 -28.33
C PRO A 48 1.22 -12.77 -28.50
N GLY A 49 1.77 -13.44 -27.48
CA GLY A 49 1.84 -14.90 -27.36
C GLY A 49 0.90 -15.46 -26.29
N GLU A 50 1.17 -16.68 -25.81
CA GLU A 50 0.34 -17.35 -24.78
C GLU A 50 0.22 -16.53 -23.49
N LYS A 51 1.30 -15.88 -23.04
CA LYS A 51 1.30 -15.00 -21.84
C LYS A 51 0.29 -13.85 -21.96
N ALA A 52 0.01 -13.36 -23.18
CA ALA A 52 -0.90 -12.24 -23.38
C ALA A 52 -2.36 -12.59 -23.05
N ARG A 53 -2.71 -13.87 -22.93
CA ARG A 53 -4.04 -14.34 -22.47
C ARG A 53 -4.28 -14.03 -20.99
N ILE A 54 -3.22 -13.79 -20.22
CA ILE A 54 -3.27 -13.32 -18.84
C ILE A 54 -3.11 -11.80 -18.84
N ALA A 55 -4.11 -11.10 -18.29
CA ALA A 55 -4.05 -9.68 -18.02
C ALA A 55 -3.76 -9.42 -16.54
N VAL A 56 -2.80 -8.55 -16.25
CA VAL A 56 -2.53 -8.10 -14.89
C VAL A 56 -3.13 -6.72 -14.68
N PHE A 57 -3.93 -6.55 -13.63
CA PHE A 57 -4.56 -5.27 -13.30
C PHE A 57 -3.90 -4.65 -12.07
N ALA A 58 -3.21 -3.53 -12.26
CA ALA A 58 -2.57 -2.76 -11.21
C ALA A 58 -3.30 -1.42 -10.97
N MET A 59 -3.57 -1.12 -9.70
CA MET A 59 -4.15 0.15 -9.27
C MET A 59 -3.77 0.38 -7.82
N HIS A 60 -3.76 1.64 -7.39
CA HIS A 60 -3.51 2.02 -6.00
C HIS A 60 -4.56 3.03 -5.52
N PRO A 61 -4.91 3.01 -4.22
CA PRO A 61 -5.89 3.95 -3.67
C PRO A 61 -5.46 5.43 -3.67
N ASP A 62 -4.28 5.83 -4.15
CA ASP A 62 -3.73 7.19 -3.98
C ASP A 62 -2.36 7.38 -4.65
N GLY A 63 -1.66 6.30 -4.96
CA GLY A 63 -0.52 6.34 -5.87
C GLY A 63 -0.98 6.59 -7.30
N ASP A 64 -0.19 7.35 -8.05
CA ASP A 64 -0.41 7.58 -9.47
C ASP A 64 0.27 6.47 -10.28
N TYR A 65 -0.52 5.54 -10.82
CA TYR A 65 -0.07 4.41 -11.63
C TYR A 65 -0.06 4.70 -13.12
N LEU A 66 -0.43 5.92 -13.53
CA LEU A 66 -0.35 6.37 -14.92
C LEU A 66 0.89 7.24 -15.18
N ARG A 67 1.56 7.67 -14.10
CA ARG A 67 2.82 8.41 -14.19
C ARG A 67 4.00 7.42 -14.27
N PRO A 68 4.97 7.64 -15.18
CA PRO A 68 6.22 6.89 -15.19
C PRO A 68 6.94 6.99 -13.84
N GLY A 69 7.40 5.86 -13.32
CA GLY A 69 8.02 5.78 -12.00
C GLY A 69 8.89 4.54 -11.83
N PRO A 70 9.56 4.38 -10.68
CA PRO A 70 10.46 3.25 -10.46
C PRO A 70 9.75 1.89 -10.52
N THR A 71 8.43 1.85 -10.31
CA THR A 71 7.62 0.63 -10.36
C THR A 71 7.34 0.17 -11.80
N ASN A 72 6.98 1.10 -12.71
CA ASN A 72 6.63 0.89 -14.13
C ASN A 72 5.89 -0.44 -14.39
N THR A 73 4.91 -0.75 -13.54
CA THR A 73 4.37 -2.11 -13.42
C THR A 73 3.83 -2.65 -14.73
N CYS A 74 3.03 -1.86 -15.44
CA CYS A 74 2.40 -2.33 -16.66
C CYS A 74 3.37 -2.42 -17.84
N GLU A 75 4.34 -1.51 -17.91
CA GLU A 75 5.44 -1.58 -18.87
C GLU A 75 6.26 -2.85 -18.67
N ARG A 76 6.71 -3.12 -17.43
CA ARG A 76 7.55 -4.30 -17.11
C ARG A 76 6.85 -5.63 -17.40
N LEU A 77 5.54 -5.68 -17.22
CA LEU A 77 4.72 -6.85 -17.54
C LEU A 77 4.47 -6.99 -19.05
N ALA A 78 4.24 -5.89 -19.75
CA ALA A 78 4.05 -5.89 -21.20
C ALA A 78 5.34 -6.25 -21.96
N GLU A 79 6.51 -5.76 -21.50
CA GLU A 79 7.84 -6.19 -21.96
C GLU A 79 8.06 -7.71 -21.80
N ARG A 80 7.35 -8.35 -20.86
CA ARG A 80 7.41 -9.80 -20.59
C ARG A 80 6.32 -10.60 -21.31
N GLY A 81 5.52 -9.95 -22.14
CA GLY A 81 4.50 -10.58 -22.99
C GLY A 81 3.11 -10.68 -22.35
N TYR A 82 2.87 -10.08 -21.19
CA TYR A 82 1.54 -10.02 -20.58
C TYR A 82 0.76 -8.82 -21.07
N ARG A 83 -0.57 -8.90 -21.06
CA ARG A 83 -1.40 -7.69 -21.09
C ARG A 83 -1.42 -7.08 -19.70
N ALA A 84 -1.43 -5.77 -19.60
CA ALA A 84 -1.49 -5.10 -18.31
C ALA A 84 -2.40 -3.87 -18.35
N LEU A 85 -3.21 -3.68 -17.32
CA LEU A 85 -4.02 -2.48 -17.13
C LEU A 85 -3.49 -1.76 -15.90
N CYS A 86 -3.07 -0.51 -16.07
CA CYS A 86 -2.77 0.39 -14.96
C CYS A 86 -3.88 1.43 -14.88
N SER A 87 -4.35 1.74 -13.67
CA SER A 87 -5.42 2.73 -13.47
C SER A 87 -5.17 3.54 -12.21
N ASN A 88 -5.69 4.77 -12.22
CA ASN A 88 -5.81 5.59 -11.02
C ASN A 88 -7.21 5.44 -10.43
N ALA A 89 -7.30 5.11 -9.15
CA ALA A 89 -8.54 5.24 -8.40
C ALA A 89 -9.01 6.70 -8.37
N THR A 90 -10.29 6.95 -8.09
CA THR A 90 -10.88 8.30 -8.14
C THR A 90 -10.47 9.22 -6.96
N SER A 91 -9.83 8.65 -5.95
CA SER A 91 -9.24 9.38 -4.82
C SER A 91 -8.08 10.28 -5.24
N SER A 92 -7.72 11.23 -4.39
CA SER A 92 -6.66 12.19 -4.64
C SER A 92 -5.31 11.52 -4.93
N LYS A 93 -4.58 12.10 -5.88
CA LYS A 93 -3.18 11.79 -6.19
C LYS A 93 -2.22 12.89 -5.70
N ALA A 94 -2.75 13.88 -4.99
CA ALA A 94 -2.00 15.01 -4.45
C ALA A 94 -1.45 14.75 -3.02
N GLY A 95 -1.54 13.51 -2.53
CA GLY A 95 -1.03 13.10 -1.21
C GLY A 95 -2.04 13.18 -0.06
N SER A 96 -3.19 13.85 -0.25
CA SER A 96 -4.30 13.78 0.70
C SER A 96 -4.85 12.36 0.77
N VAL A 97 -4.94 11.80 1.98
CA VAL A 97 -5.52 10.47 2.21
C VAL A 97 -6.98 10.53 2.62
N GLY A 98 -7.48 11.71 2.99
CA GLY A 98 -8.77 11.88 3.66
C GLY A 98 -10.00 11.54 2.82
N ASP A 99 -9.85 11.58 1.50
CA ASP A 99 -10.90 11.28 0.52
C ASP A 99 -10.91 9.80 0.07
N MET A 100 -9.95 9.00 0.53
CA MET A 100 -9.97 7.55 0.30
C MET A 100 -11.21 6.95 0.93
N ASN A 101 -11.90 6.10 0.18
CA ASN A 101 -13.09 5.42 0.65
C ASN A 101 -13.05 3.96 0.20
N GLN A 102 -13.05 3.03 1.15
CA GLN A 102 -12.88 1.60 0.85
C GLN A 102 -13.92 1.06 -0.15
N ASP A 103 -15.18 1.52 -0.09
CA ASP A 103 -16.22 1.10 -1.04
C ASP A 103 -15.93 1.64 -2.43
N LYS A 104 -15.58 2.93 -2.54
CA LYS A 104 -15.31 3.58 -3.84
C LYS A 104 -14.12 2.93 -4.54
N VAL A 105 -13.02 2.70 -3.82
CA VAL A 105 -11.85 2.05 -4.43
C VAL A 105 -12.14 0.61 -4.83
N SER A 106 -12.99 -0.12 -4.09
CA SER A 106 -13.45 -1.46 -4.49
C SER A 106 -14.31 -1.43 -5.75
N LEU A 107 -15.18 -0.41 -5.90
CA LEU A 107 -15.94 -0.18 -7.14
C LEU A 107 -15.03 0.21 -8.31
N ASN A 108 -13.94 0.94 -8.07
CA ASN A 108 -12.95 1.20 -9.12
C ASN A 108 -12.26 -0.10 -9.57
N VAL A 109 -11.98 -1.03 -8.64
CA VAL A 109 -11.46 -2.34 -9.02
C VAL A 109 -12.50 -3.10 -9.85
N LYS A 110 -13.79 -3.08 -9.44
CA LYS A 110 -14.92 -3.66 -10.19
C LYS A 110 -14.95 -3.18 -11.64
N ALA A 111 -14.79 -1.88 -11.86
CA ALA A 111 -14.81 -1.28 -13.20
C ALA A 111 -13.67 -1.81 -14.08
N GLY A 112 -12.44 -1.86 -13.55
CA GLY A 112 -11.28 -2.39 -14.28
C GLY A 112 -11.39 -3.87 -14.61
N VAL A 113 -11.84 -4.70 -13.67
CA VAL A 113 -12.07 -6.13 -13.90
C VAL A 113 -13.18 -6.35 -14.93
N THR A 114 -14.29 -5.61 -14.83
CA THR A 114 -15.40 -5.69 -15.79
C THR A 114 -14.93 -5.33 -17.20
N TRP A 115 -14.16 -4.26 -17.33
CA TRP A 115 -13.60 -3.84 -18.61
C TRP A 115 -12.65 -4.88 -19.20
N LEU A 116 -11.77 -5.48 -18.38
CA LEU A 116 -10.86 -6.54 -18.81
C LEU A 116 -11.61 -7.81 -19.25
N ARG A 117 -12.68 -8.20 -18.54
CA ARG A 117 -13.52 -9.35 -18.92
C ARG A 117 -14.23 -9.14 -20.26
N ALA A 118 -14.48 -7.89 -20.66
CA ALA A 118 -15.08 -7.57 -21.96
C ALA A 118 -14.08 -7.68 -23.13
N GLN A 119 -12.78 -7.84 -22.87
CA GLN A 119 -11.76 -8.01 -23.91
C GLN A 119 -11.72 -9.48 -24.34
N ALA A 120 -12.12 -9.78 -25.58
CA ALA A 120 -12.19 -11.15 -26.11
C ALA A 120 -10.85 -11.92 -26.02
N GLN A 121 -9.74 -11.18 -26.02
CA GLN A 121 -8.37 -11.69 -25.96
C GLN A 121 -7.85 -11.94 -24.54
N VAL A 122 -8.58 -11.56 -23.48
CA VAL A 122 -8.20 -11.76 -22.07
C VAL A 122 -8.95 -12.96 -21.52
N GLN A 123 -8.23 -14.00 -21.12
CA GLN A 123 -8.80 -15.22 -20.55
C GLN A 123 -8.71 -15.24 -19.02
N LYS A 124 -7.65 -14.63 -18.48
CA LYS A 124 -7.34 -14.66 -17.05
C LYS A 124 -7.01 -13.26 -16.57
N ILE A 125 -7.48 -12.90 -15.39
CA ILE A 125 -7.21 -11.61 -14.76
C ILE A 125 -6.50 -11.85 -13.44
N VAL A 126 -5.33 -11.24 -13.25
CA VAL A 126 -4.58 -11.27 -11.99
C VAL A 126 -4.52 -9.87 -11.42
N LEU A 127 -4.98 -9.69 -10.18
CA LEU A 127 -4.89 -8.40 -9.50
C LEU A 127 -3.48 -8.20 -8.97
N PHE A 128 -2.89 -7.02 -9.20
CA PHE A 128 -1.63 -6.59 -8.63
C PHE A 128 -1.90 -5.51 -7.60
N GLY A 129 -1.72 -5.85 -6.33
CA GLY A 129 -1.85 -4.93 -5.21
C GLY A 129 -0.51 -4.69 -4.54
N HIS A 130 0.06 -3.50 -4.72
CA HIS A 130 1.23 -3.04 -3.99
C HIS A 130 0.84 -2.05 -2.89
N SER A 131 1.50 -2.10 -1.73
CA SER A 131 1.27 -1.15 -0.63
C SER A 131 -0.20 -1.14 -0.19
N GLY A 132 -0.84 0.02 -0.09
CA GLY A 132 -2.28 0.15 0.15
C GLY A 132 -3.15 -0.48 -0.95
N GLY A 133 -2.61 -0.61 -2.17
CA GLY A 133 -3.21 -1.38 -3.25
C GLY A 133 -3.36 -2.87 -2.91
N GLY A 134 -2.52 -3.43 -2.04
CA GLY A 134 -2.65 -4.80 -1.55
C GLY A 134 -3.94 -5.01 -0.76
N ALA A 135 -4.24 -4.13 0.19
CA ALA A 135 -5.49 -4.15 0.94
C ALA A 135 -6.69 -3.90 0.03
N MET A 136 -6.60 -2.93 -0.89
CA MET A 136 -7.65 -2.62 -1.86
C MET A 136 -7.99 -3.83 -2.76
N MET A 137 -7.00 -4.43 -3.41
CA MET A 137 -7.19 -5.54 -4.34
C MET A 137 -7.67 -6.81 -3.62
N SER A 138 -7.09 -7.12 -2.46
CA SER A 138 -7.51 -8.29 -1.69
C SER A 138 -8.92 -8.14 -1.13
N SER A 139 -9.29 -6.95 -0.64
CA SER A 139 -10.65 -6.67 -0.13
C SER A 139 -11.70 -6.82 -1.23
N TYR A 140 -11.42 -6.26 -2.42
CA TYR A 140 -12.25 -6.48 -3.60
C TYR A 140 -12.41 -7.98 -3.90
N GLN A 141 -11.30 -8.72 -3.98
CA GLN A 141 -11.33 -10.14 -4.32
C GLN A 141 -12.12 -10.95 -3.29
N ASN A 142 -11.95 -10.68 -2.00
CA ASN A 142 -12.71 -11.36 -0.95
C ASN A 142 -14.22 -11.16 -1.11
N ILE A 143 -14.66 -9.92 -1.35
CA ILE A 143 -16.09 -9.61 -1.56
C ILE A 143 -16.57 -10.20 -2.90
N ALA A 144 -15.76 -10.21 -3.95
CA ALA A 144 -16.11 -10.81 -5.23
C ALA A 144 -16.29 -12.33 -5.14
N GLU A 145 -15.49 -13.02 -4.33
CA GLU A 145 -15.60 -14.48 -4.13
C GLU A 145 -16.69 -14.87 -3.13
N ASN A 146 -16.96 -14.04 -2.12
CA ASN A 146 -17.82 -14.40 -0.99
C ASN A 146 -19.11 -13.57 -0.88
N GLY A 147 -19.28 -12.54 -1.69
CA GLY A 147 -20.41 -11.60 -1.61
C GLY A 147 -20.38 -10.69 -0.38
N LEU A 148 -21.48 -9.97 -0.16
CA LEU A 148 -21.58 -8.93 0.88
C LEU A 148 -21.35 -9.43 2.31
N LYS A 149 -21.51 -10.73 2.59
CA LYS A 149 -21.18 -11.32 3.91
C LYS A 149 -19.73 -11.06 4.33
N ALA A 150 -18.81 -10.90 3.38
CA ALA A 150 -17.41 -10.58 3.67
C ALA A 150 -17.21 -9.17 4.27
N CYS A 151 -18.15 -8.25 4.05
CA CYS A 151 -18.04 -6.85 4.47
C CYS A 151 -19.26 -6.27 5.22
N GLN A 152 -20.27 -7.09 5.51
CA GLN A 152 -21.47 -6.69 6.28
C GLN A 152 -21.67 -7.48 7.58
N GLY A 153 -20.68 -8.27 8.00
CA GLY A 153 -20.70 -8.99 9.27
C GLY A 153 -20.89 -8.06 10.48
N PRO A 154 -21.51 -8.53 11.58
CA PRO A 154 -21.80 -7.72 12.77
C PRO A 154 -20.54 -7.21 13.48
N GLU A 155 -19.39 -7.84 13.28
CA GLU A 155 -18.10 -7.44 13.81
C GLU A 155 -17.55 -6.16 13.15
N LYS A 156 -18.04 -5.81 11.95
CA LYS A 156 -17.54 -4.68 11.17
C LYS A 156 -17.85 -3.35 11.86
N GLN A 157 -16.87 -2.44 11.89
CA GLN A 157 -17.03 -1.08 12.43
C GLN A 157 -18.18 -0.34 11.75
N ILE A 158 -18.32 -0.58 10.44
CA ILE A 158 -19.47 -0.21 9.63
C ILE A 158 -19.63 -1.21 8.49
N LYS A 159 -20.87 -1.47 8.09
CA LYS A 159 -21.17 -2.31 6.93
C LYS A 159 -20.77 -1.61 5.63
N CYS A 160 -20.23 -2.36 4.68
CA CYS A 160 -20.01 -1.89 3.32
C CYS A 160 -21.35 -1.60 2.59
N SER A 161 -21.29 -0.75 1.58
CA SER A 161 -22.41 -0.47 0.68
C SER A 161 -22.89 -1.73 -0.08
N SER A 162 -24.20 -1.84 -0.30
CA SER A 162 -24.80 -2.87 -1.17
C SER A 162 -24.35 -2.77 -2.63
N ALA A 163 -23.79 -1.62 -3.05
CA ALA A 163 -23.22 -1.44 -4.39
C ALA A 163 -22.03 -2.40 -4.68
N LEU A 164 -21.41 -2.97 -3.63
CA LEU A 164 -20.36 -3.98 -3.76
C LEU A 164 -20.90 -5.39 -4.03
N ALA A 165 -22.20 -5.56 -4.25
CA ALA A 165 -22.76 -6.83 -4.68
C ALA A 165 -22.30 -7.21 -6.10
N ASP A 166 -22.33 -8.52 -6.38
CA ASP A 166 -22.14 -9.11 -7.70
C ASP A 166 -20.87 -8.61 -8.42
N MET A 167 -19.77 -8.51 -7.68
CA MET A 167 -18.47 -8.16 -8.26
C MET A 167 -17.86 -9.39 -8.92
N PRO A 168 -17.41 -9.31 -10.19
CA PRO A 168 -16.80 -10.44 -10.87
C PRO A 168 -15.43 -10.77 -10.24
N PRO A 169 -15.16 -11.98 -9.77
CA PRO A 169 -13.86 -12.32 -9.20
C PRO A 169 -12.76 -12.33 -10.28
N ALA A 170 -11.55 -11.95 -9.87
CA ALA A 170 -10.34 -12.21 -10.65
C ALA A 170 -9.91 -13.68 -10.51
N ASP A 171 -8.96 -14.10 -11.35
CA ASP A 171 -8.43 -15.47 -11.39
C ASP A 171 -7.22 -15.67 -10.49
N GLY A 172 -6.56 -14.60 -10.03
CA GLY A 172 -5.45 -14.64 -9.11
C GLY A 172 -5.16 -13.27 -8.48
N VAL A 173 -4.36 -13.26 -7.42
CA VAL A 173 -3.98 -12.03 -6.70
C VAL A 173 -2.48 -12.05 -6.38
N MET A 174 -1.81 -10.93 -6.61
CA MET A 174 -0.45 -10.67 -6.20
C MET A 174 -0.43 -9.50 -5.22
N LEU A 175 0.10 -9.75 -4.02
CA LEU A 175 0.26 -8.77 -2.94
C LEU A 175 1.75 -8.47 -2.79
N ILE A 176 2.18 -7.34 -3.35
CA ILE A 176 3.59 -6.99 -3.50
C ILE A 176 3.94 -5.90 -2.50
N ASP A 177 4.69 -6.23 -1.44
CA ASP A 177 4.98 -5.32 -0.33
C ASP A 177 3.71 -4.60 0.17
N ALA A 178 2.66 -5.42 0.34
CA ALA A 178 1.32 -4.96 0.68
C ALA A 178 1.25 -4.51 2.15
N SER A 179 0.53 -3.41 2.40
CA SER A 179 0.31 -2.93 3.75
C SER A 179 -0.80 -3.71 4.46
N MET A 180 -0.95 -3.48 5.76
CA MET A 180 -2.08 -3.96 6.55
C MET A 180 -3.43 -3.34 6.11
N GLY A 181 -3.38 -2.32 5.25
CA GLY A 181 -4.51 -1.49 4.83
C GLY A 181 -4.66 -0.24 5.69
N MET A 182 -5.39 0.74 5.18
CA MET A 182 -5.60 2.04 5.85
C MET A 182 -6.08 1.93 7.31
N PRO A 183 -6.95 0.98 7.71
CA PRO A 183 -7.32 0.81 9.11
C PRO A 183 -6.14 0.46 10.01
N GLY A 184 -5.30 -0.47 9.55
CA GLY A 184 -4.13 -0.93 10.29
C GLY A 184 -3.01 0.10 10.30
N SER A 185 -2.73 0.72 9.15
CA SER A 185 -1.77 1.81 9.02
C SER A 185 -2.17 3.01 9.90
N ASN A 186 -3.46 3.35 9.96
CA ASN A 186 -3.93 4.42 10.84
C ASN A 186 -3.70 4.09 12.32
N LEU A 187 -4.00 2.86 12.77
CA LEU A 187 -3.77 2.44 14.15
C LEU A 187 -2.31 2.62 14.58
N ILE A 188 -1.36 2.23 13.73
CA ILE A 188 0.07 2.34 14.04
C ILE A 188 0.64 3.75 13.82
N SER A 189 -0.13 4.63 13.17
CA SER A 189 0.23 6.04 12.91
C SER A 189 -0.41 7.03 13.87
N ILE A 190 -1.48 6.65 14.58
CA ILE A 190 -2.10 7.50 15.61
C ILE A 190 -1.06 7.81 16.68
N ASP A 191 -0.86 9.10 16.94
CA ASP A 191 -0.01 9.60 18.00
C ASP A 191 -0.76 9.51 19.34
N PRO A 192 -0.40 8.59 20.24
CA PRO A 192 -1.12 8.42 21.50
C PRO A 192 -0.89 9.58 22.46
N ALA A 193 0.12 10.43 22.21
CA ALA A 193 0.44 11.56 23.05
C ALA A 193 -0.52 12.74 22.84
N VAL A 194 -1.27 12.80 21.73
CA VAL A 194 -2.31 13.83 21.53
C VAL A 194 -3.45 13.62 22.51
N ILE A 195 -3.64 14.58 23.42
CA ILE A 195 -4.66 14.54 24.48
C ILE A 195 -6.03 14.99 23.95
N ASP A 196 -6.03 15.95 23.02
CA ASP A 196 -7.22 16.64 22.53
C ASP A 196 -7.17 16.73 21.00
N ASP A 197 -8.12 16.09 20.32
CA ASP A 197 -8.21 16.11 18.85
C ASP A 197 -8.64 17.48 18.29
N GLU A 198 -9.23 18.36 19.12
CA GLU A 198 -9.57 19.74 18.73
C GLU A 198 -8.37 20.69 18.89
N ASP A 199 -7.34 20.29 19.64
CA ASP A 199 -6.07 21.00 19.77
C ASP A 199 -4.88 20.03 19.79
N GLY A 200 -4.44 19.63 18.59
CA GLY A 200 -3.31 18.71 18.39
C GLY A 200 -1.96 19.18 18.96
N ARG A 201 -1.87 20.39 19.53
CA ARG A 201 -0.67 20.88 20.23
C ARG A 201 -0.62 20.42 21.69
N LYS A 202 -1.75 19.94 22.24
CA LYS A 202 -1.81 19.41 23.61
C LYS A 202 -1.32 17.97 23.61
N ILE A 203 -0.06 17.82 24.01
CA ILE A 203 0.67 16.54 24.03
C ILE A 203 0.94 16.10 25.47
N ASP A 204 0.80 14.80 25.75
CA ASP A 204 1.24 14.13 26.97
C ASP A 204 2.73 13.75 26.87
N PRO A 205 3.62 14.40 27.63
CA PRO A 205 5.06 14.12 27.56
C PRO A 205 5.43 12.68 27.94
N ALA A 206 4.58 11.96 28.68
CA ALA A 206 4.81 10.58 29.08
C ALA A 206 4.56 9.56 27.95
N LEU A 207 3.87 9.98 26.88
CA LEU A 207 3.59 9.18 25.68
C LEU A 207 4.30 9.72 24.43
N ASP A 208 4.93 10.89 24.52
CA ASP A 208 5.67 11.50 23.41
C ASP A 208 6.91 10.67 23.03
N MET A 209 6.84 9.98 21.90
CA MET A 209 7.95 9.15 21.39
C MET A 209 9.16 9.95 20.92
N TYR A 210 9.06 11.27 20.78
CA TYR A 210 10.16 12.16 20.38
C TYR A 210 10.86 12.78 21.59
N ASN A 211 10.35 12.55 22.80
CA ASN A 211 11.01 12.94 24.03
C ASN A 211 12.22 12.03 24.30
N PRO A 212 13.45 12.56 24.41
CA PRO A 212 14.64 11.76 24.72
C PRO A 212 14.51 10.96 26.04
N ALA A 213 13.74 11.46 27.01
CA ALA A 213 13.48 10.76 28.27
C ALA A 213 12.73 9.43 28.06
N ASN A 214 12.00 9.29 26.94
CA ASN A 214 11.27 8.08 26.56
C ASN A 214 12.11 7.14 25.67
N GLY A 215 13.33 7.53 25.27
CA GLY A 215 14.23 6.70 24.45
C GLY A 215 14.41 7.16 23.01
N PHE A 216 13.91 8.35 22.65
CA PHE A 216 14.14 8.95 21.34
C PHE A 216 15.62 9.22 21.07
N ASN A 217 16.08 8.82 19.89
CA ASN A 217 17.36 9.22 19.34
C ASN A 217 17.22 9.40 17.82
N PRO A 218 17.55 10.58 17.26
CA PRO A 218 17.36 10.85 15.83
C PRO A 218 18.18 9.95 14.90
N LYS A 219 19.20 9.25 15.42
CA LYS A 219 20.00 8.27 14.66
C LYS A 219 19.46 6.83 14.74
N GLY A 220 18.37 6.61 15.47
CA GLY A 220 17.80 5.30 15.76
C GLY A 220 17.45 5.17 17.22
N SER A 221 16.15 5.14 17.50
CA SER A 221 15.61 5.12 18.86
C SER A 221 15.65 3.71 19.44
N LYS A 222 15.71 3.63 20.78
CA LYS A 222 15.60 2.37 21.53
C LYS A 222 14.65 2.58 22.69
N TYR A 223 13.38 2.25 22.47
CA TYR A 223 12.35 2.39 23.48
C TYR A 223 12.45 1.26 24.52
N SER A 224 12.17 1.57 25.79
CA SER A 224 12.14 0.55 26.85
C SER A 224 10.86 -0.29 26.75
N PRO A 225 10.85 -1.55 27.24
CA PRO A 225 9.64 -2.37 27.27
C PRO A 225 8.46 -1.67 27.99
N GLU A 226 8.75 -0.94 29.07
CA GLU A 226 7.75 -0.21 29.86
C GLU A 226 7.14 0.94 29.06
N PHE A 227 7.95 1.71 28.33
CA PHE A 227 7.45 2.78 27.47
C PHE A 227 6.65 2.21 26.29
N THR A 228 7.16 1.18 25.62
CA THR A 228 6.47 0.52 24.50
C THR A 228 5.09 0.00 24.92
N ALA A 229 4.97 -0.63 26.09
CA ALA A 229 3.67 -1.09 26.61
C ALA A 229 2.69 0.06 26.87
N LYS A 230 3.16 1.17 27.48
CA LYS A 230 2.35 2.38 27.71
C LYS A 230 1.90 3.02 26.39
N PHE A 231 2.81 3.10 25.42
CA PHE A 231 2.56 3.67 24.11
C PHE A 231 1.48 2.90 23.35
N PHE A 232 1.56 1.56 23.32
CA PHE A 232 0.54 0.73 22.68
C PHE A 232 -0.81 0.82 23.38
N ALA A 233 -0.84 0.84 24.71
CA ALA A 233 -2.08 1.09 25.46
C ALA A 233 -2.70 2.45 25.09
N GLY A 234 -1.88 3.51 25.01
CA GLY A 234 -2.32 4.83 24.58
C GLY A 234 -2.88 4.85 23.14
N GLN A 235 -2.23 4.14 22.20
CA GLN A 235 -2.70 4.03 20.81
C GLN A 235 -4.04 3.31 20.74
N ARG A 236 -4.17 2.19 21.46
CA ARG A 236 -5.42 1.44 21.59
C ARG A 236 -6.54 2.34 22.11
N ASP A 237 -6.31 2.97 23.26
CA ASP A 237 -7.34 3.77 23.92
C ASP A 237 -7.76 4.96 23.06
N ARG A 238 -6.81 5.58 22.35
CA ARG A 238 -7.11 6.67 21.42
C ARG A 238 -7.94 6.19 20.23
N MET A 239 -7.60 5.07 19.59
CA MET A 239 -8.43 4.49 18.51
C MET A 239 -9.85 4.18 19.00
N LEU A 240 -9.99 3.57 20.18
CA LEU A 240 -11.31 3.24 20.75
C LEU A 240 -12.15 4.50 21.04
N ARG A 241 -11.55 5.58 21.57
CA ARG A 241 -12.23 6.87 21.76
C ARG A 241 -12.69 7.47 20.43
N LEU A 242 -11.83 7.45 19.41
CA LEU A 242 -12.17 7.97 18.07
C LEU A 242 -13.30 7.17 17.42
N VAL A 243 -13.28 5.85 17.53
CA VAL A 243 -14.38 4.97 17.06
C VAL A 243 -15.67 5.29 17.78
N ALA A 244 -15.65 5.44 19.11
CA ALA A 244 -16.83 5.81 19.90
C ALA A 244 -17.37 7.19 19.49
N LYS A 245 -16.50 8.20 19.30
CA LYS A 245 -16.86 9.53 18.81
C LYS A 245 -17.55 9.43 17.45
N ALA A 246 -16.97 8.74 16.48
CA ALA A 246 -17.55 8.58 15.15
C ALA A 246 -18.90 7.84 15.17
N LYS A 247 -19.05 6.80 15.99
CA LYS A 247 -20.33 6.08 16.16
C LYS A 247 -21.42 6.96 16.78
N ALA A 248 -21.09 7.75 17.80
CA ALA A 248 -22.03 8.69 18.42
C ALA A 248 -22.51 9.74 17.40
N GLN A 249 -21.59 10.28 16.61
CA GLN A 249 -21.90 11.22 15.53
C GLN A 249 -22.83 10.64 14.46
N ILE A 250 -22.64 9.38 14.06
CA ILE A 250 -23.56 8.71 13.14
C ILE A 250 -24.94 8.51 13.78
N ALA A 251 -25.00 8.12 15.06
CA ALA A 251 -26.26 7.97 15.77
C ALA A 251 -27.02 9.30 15.88
N ASP A 252 -26.33 10.42 16.07
CA ASP A 252 -26.93 11.75 16.05
C ASP A 252 -27.47 12.13 14.67
N ILE A 253 -26.75 11.80 13.58
CA ILE A 253 -27.25 11.98 12.20
C ILE A 253 -28.53 11.16 11.98
N GLU A 254 -28.52 9.88 12.35
CA GLU A 254 -29.67 8.97 12.19
C GLU A 254 -30.87 9.40 13.04
N ALA A 255 -30.64 10.06 14.16
CA ALA A 255 -31.68 10.65 15.01
C ALA A 255 -32.15 12.05 14.55
N GLY A 256 -31.65 12.57 13.43
CA GLY A 256 -31.98 13.91 12.92
C GLY A 256 -31.39 15.07 13.74
N LYS A 257 -30.38 14.79 14.58
CA LYS A 257 -29.66 15.78 15.41
C LYS A 257 -28.33 16.22 14.79
N GLY A 258 -27.86 15.52 13.76
CA GLY A 258 -26.66 15.88 13.02
C GLY A 258 -26.80 17.21 12.25
N HIS A 259 -25.67 17.86 11.98
CA HIS A 259 -25.65 19.08 11.16
C HIS A 259 -25.85 18.81 9.66
N PHE A 260 -25.76 17.54 9.26
CA PHE A 260 -25.88 17.04 7.89
C PHE A 260 -26.70 15.75 7.92
N THR A 261 -27.28 15.37 6.77
CA THR A 261 -28.26 14.29 6.69
C THR A 261 -27.66 12.89 6.47
N ASP A 262 -26.39 12.79 6.07
CA ASP A 262 -25.78 11.55 5.60
C ASP A 262 -24.44 11.21 6.28
N ASP A 263 -23.62 12.23 6.55
CA ASP A 263 -22.29 12.11 7.17
C ASP A 263 -21.85 13.46 7.76
N GLN A 264 -20.73 13.53 8.48
CA GLN A 264 -20.22 14.80 8.99
C GLN A 264 -18.69 14.86 9.06
N PRO A 265 -18.08 16.06 8.99
CA PRO A 265 -16.64 16.22 9.09
C PRO A 265 -16.04 15.56 10.33
N PHE A 266 -14.90 14.90 10.16
CA PHE A 266 -14.16 14.22 11.21
C PHE A 266 -12.67 14.44 11.02
N VAL A 267 -12.06 15.15 11.98
CA VAL A 267 -10.63 15.47 11.97
C VAL A 267 -9.94 14.74 13.11
N VAL A 268 -8.80 14.11 12.82
CA VAL A 268 -7.96 13.42 13.81
C VAL A 268 -6.54 13.97 13.72
N ALA A 269 -6.08 14.61 14.79
CA ALA A 269 -4.74 15.21 14.81
C ALA A 269 -3.64 14.15 14.98
N GLY A 270 -2.48 14.31 14.33
CA GLY A 270 -1.36 13.36 14.49
C GLY A 270 -1.73 11.91 14.16
N ALA A 271 -2.39 11.67 13.02
CA ALA A 271 -2.94 10.36 12.66
C ALA A 271 -2.94 10.10 11.14
N ILE A 272 -1.96 10.61 10.38
CA ILE A 272 -1.89 10.26 8.96
C ILE A 272 -1.32 8.84 8.78
N PRO A 273 -2.02 7.91 8.08
CA PRO A 273 -1.66 6.50 7.89
C PRO A 273 -0.47 6.28 6.94
N ARG A 274 0.53 7.16 6.97
CA ARG A 274 1.84 7.03 6.29
C ARG A 274 3.02 7.21 7.25
N GLU A 275 2.76 7.71 8.44
CA GLU A 275 3.75 7.99 9.48
C GLU A 275 3.64 6.92 10.56
N ASN A 276 4.20 5.74 10.30
CA ASN A 276 4.29 4.69 11.31
C ASN A 276 5.05 5.24 12.53
N LYS A 277 4.59 4.96 13.75
CA LYS A 277 5.19 5.49 14.98
C LYS A 277 6.40 4.67 15.42
N LEU A 278 6.33 3.91 16.52
CA LEU A 278 7.54 3.32 17.13
C LEU A 278 8.40 2.50 16.17
N ASN A 279 7.80 1.67 15.31
CA ASN A 279 8.55 0.82 14.37
C ASN A 279 9.31 1.58 13.28
N ALA A 280 8.99 2.86 13.03
CA ALA A 280 9.76 3.69 12.10
C ALA A 280 11.10 4.14 12.69
N GLN A 281 11.17 4.34 14.00
CA GLN A 281 12.36 4.83 14.71
C GLN A 281 13.15 3.70 15.39
N ASP A 282 12.46 2.71 15.94
CA ASP A 282 13.06 1.55 16.59
C ASP A 282 13.01 0.34 15.67
N VAL A 283 14.09 0.15 14.92
CA VAL A 283 14.21 -0.90 13.91
C VAL A 283 14.28 -2.32 14.49
N ARG A 284 14.30 -2.48 15.83
CA ARG A 284 14.21 -3.80 16.49
C ARG A 284 12.80 -4.39 16.44
N LEU A 285 11.79 -3.53 16.48
CA LEU A 285 10.39 -3.94 16.32
C LEU A 285 10.18 -4.38 14.87
N LEU A 286 9.47 -5.47 14.61
CA LEU A 286 9.25 -6.02 13.27
C LEU A 286 10.57 -6.15 12.51
N SER A 287 11.60 -6.74 13.11
CA SER A 287 12.96 -6.83 12.55
C SER A 287 13.25 -8.12 11.80
N HIS A 288 12.46 -9.18 12.02
CA HIS A 288 12.55 -10.39 11.23
C HIS A 288 11.24 -11.16 11.14
N THR A 289 11.18 -12.13 10.24
CA THR A 289 10.06 -13.09 10.18
C THR A 289 10.10 -14.07 11.34
N LYS A 290 8.95 -14.60 11.72
CA LYS A 290 8.86 -15.67 12.73
C LYS A 290 9.42 -16.99 12.21
N GLU A 291 9.08 -17.34 10.99
CA GLU A 291 9.50 -18.59 10.34
C GLU A 291 10.56 -18.33 9.26
N ALA A 292 11.20 -19.39 8.79
CA ALA A 292 12.08 -19.32 7.63
C ALA A 292 11.28 -19.25 6.32
N TRP A 293 11.64 -18.32 5.43
CA TRP A 293 10.96 -18.12 4.15
C TRP A 293 11.96 -17.99 2.99
N PRO A 294 11.51 -18.24 1.75
CA PRO A 294 12.30 -17.95 0.57
C PRO A 294 12.75 -16.47 0.54
N LEU A 295 14.06 -16.23 0.47
CA LEU A 295 14.65 -14.91 0.24
C LEU A 295 15.27 -14.87 -1.15
N LEU A 296 14.73 -13.99 -1.99
CA LEU A 296 15.15 -13.76 -3.36
C LEU A 296 16.26 -12.71 -3.36
N HIS A 297 17.44 -13.13 -3.76
CA HIS A 297 18.63 -12.30 -3.90
C HIS A 297 18.80 -11.78 -5.33
N SER A 298 19.68 -10.80 -5.47
CA SER A 298 20.19 -10.35 -6.78
C SER A 298 20.66 -11.54 -7.63
N GLY A 299 20.35 -11.50 -8.93
CA GLY A 299 20.69 -12.57 -9.88
C GLY A 299 19.75 -13.78 -9.83
N GLY A 300 18.68 -13.74 -9.04
CA GLY A 300 17.64 -14.78 -9.02
C GLY A 300 17.93 -15.97 -8.11
N ARG A 301 19.04 -15.94 -7.35
CA ARG A 301 19.34 -16.95 -6.32
C ARG A 301 18.30 -16.86 -5.20
N ILE A 302 17.83 -18.00 -4.71
CA ILE A 302 16.87 -18.09 -3.60
C ILE A 302 17.50 -18.89 -2.45
N THR A 303 17.49 -18.34 -1.24
CA THR A 303 17.76 -19.07 0.02
C THR A 303 16.47 -19.28 0.79
N THR A 304 16.51 -20.06 1.87
CA THR A 304 15.42 -20.17 2.83
C THR A 304 15.98 -19.96 4.22
N GLU A 305 15.56 -18.88 4.87
CA GLU A 305 16.10 -18.44 6.16
C GLU A 305 15.08 -17.57 6.90
N VAL A 306 15.30 -17.34 8.19
CA VAL A 306 14.58 -16.27 8.91
C VAL A 306 14.98 -14.95 8.25
N VAL A 307 14.01 -14.25 7.66
CA VAL A 307 14.29 -13.07 6.85
C VAL A 307 14.36 -11.85 7.74
N HIS A 308 15.53 -11.21 7.78
CA HIS A 308 15.75 -9.98 8.51
C HIS A 308 15.52 -8.74 7.63
N THR A 309 14.92 -7.69 8.21
CA THR A 309 14.86 -6.38 7.55
C THR A 309 16.23 -5.71 7.53
N VAL A 310 16.46 -4.94 6.47
CA VAL A 310 17.67 -4.10 6.31
C VAL A 310 17.36 -2.62 6.49
N ARG A 311 16.12 -2.27 6.86
CA ARG A 311 15.67 -0.88 6.95
C ARG A 311 16.46 -0.08 7.98
N VAL A 312 16.60 1.21 7.70
CA VAL A 312 17.26 2.19 8.56
C VAL A 312 16.22 3.11 9.21
N PRO A 313 16.44 3.61 10.44
CA PRO A 313 15.49 4.47 11.15
C PRO A 313 15.01 5.68 10.33
N ARG A 314 13.72 6.02 10.41
CA ARG A 314 13.11 7.20 9.76
C ARG A 314 12.09 7.91 10.67
N SER A 315 11.59 9.07 10.24
CA SER A 315 10.60 9.91 10.95
C SER A 315 11.19 10.57 12.21
N THR A 316 11.97 11.64 12.01
CA THR A 316 12.76 12.31 13.07
C THR A 316 12.05 13.47 13.76
N ALA A 317 10.80 13.78 13.39
CA ALA A 317 10.00 14.81 14.03
C ALA A 317 8.49 14.51 13.91
N SER A 318 7.71 14.84 14.95
CA SER A 318 6.24 14.92 14.86
C SER A 318 5.79 16.34 15.03
N PRO A 319 5.48 17.05 13.94
CA PRO A 319 4.55 18.14 14.03
C PRO A 319 3.13 17.54 13.89
N THR A 320 2.14 18.10 14.58
CA THR A 320 0.69 17.81 14.41
C THR A 320 -0.05 18.81 13.50
N PRO A 321 0.57 19.38 12.44
CA PRO A 321 -0.09 20.40 11.63
C PRO A 321 -1.19 19.73 10.82
N LEU A 322 -2.31 20.43 10.69
CA LEU A 322 -3.48 19.97 9.96
C LEU A 322 -3.11 19.46 8.55
N ALA A 323 -2.31 20.23 7.81
CA ALA A 323 -2.00 19.94 6.41
C ALA A 323 -1.03 18.76 6.19
N ALA A 324 -0.20 18.41 7.18
CA ALA A 324 0.85 17.41 7.00
C ALA A 324 0.74 16.21 7.95
N ASN A 325 -0.08 16.26 9.01
CA ASN A 325 -0.18 15.14 9.95
C ASN A 325 -1.57 14.96 10.61
N ALA A 326 -2.62 15.61 10.11
CA ALA A 326 -3.99 15.31 10.53
C ALA A 326 -4.75 14.53 9.45
N LEU A 327 -5.55 13.56 9.88
CA LEU A 327 -6.53 12.90 9.02
C LEU A 327 -7.78 13.77 8.96
N VAL A 328 -8.07 14.34 7.79
CA VAL A 328 -9.29 15.12 7.52
C VAL A 328 -10.23 14.28 6.68
N THR A 329 -11.34 13.82 7.26
CA THR A 329 -12.29 12.93 6.59
C THR A 329 -13.70 13.16 7.10
N THR A 330 -14.57 12.15 7.05
CA THR A 330 -15.91 12.16 7.63
C THR A 330 -16.11 11.03 8.64
N ALA A 331 -17.10 11.13 9.54
CA ALA A 331 -17.33 10.15 10.59
C ALA A 331 -17.58 8.75 10.03
N ARG A 332 -18.43 8.65 9.00
CA ARG A 332 -18.72 7.38 8.33
C ARG A 332 -17.50 6.83 7.61
N ASN A 333 -16.73 7.69 6.95
CA ASN A 333 -15.53 7.26 6.24
C ASN A 333 -14.38 6.87 7.18
N PHE A 334 -14.27 7.51 8.35
CA PHE A 334 -13.36 7.10 9.42
C PHE A 334 -13.65 5.66 9.84
N LEU A 335 -14.91 5.34 10.17
CA LEU A 335 -15.29 3.97 10.55
C LEU A 335 -15.01 2.97 9.42
N ARG A 336 -15.28 3.37 8.18
CA ARG A 336 -15.15 2.53 6.98
C ARG A 336 -13.70 2.21 6.61
N THR A 337 -12.87 3.25 6.56
CA THR A 337 -11.58 3.21 5.85
C THR A 337 -10.40 3.29 6.82
N PHE A 338 -10.57 3.91 8.00
CA PHE A 338 -9.45 4.25 8.88
C PHE A 338 -9.56 3.65 10.29
N SER A 339 -10.62 2.90 10.59
CA SER A 339 -10.81 2.35 11.93
C SER A 339 -10.74 0.82 11.95
N ILE A 340 -10.17 0.30 13.03
CA ILE A 340 -10.02 -1.12 13.35
C ILE A 340 -10.14 -1.27 14.86
N THR A 341 -10.52 -2.44 15.35
CA THR A 341 -10.62 -2.73 16.80
C THR A 341 -9.29 -3.29 17.32
N PRO A 342 -8.48 -2.50 18.04
CA PRO A 342 -7.39 -3.05 18.84
C PRO A 342 -7.95 -3.72 20.11
N LEU A 343 -7.42 -4.88 20.48
CA LEU A 343 -7.78 -5.65 21.66
C LEU A 343 -6.94 -5.22 22.87
N GLN A 344 -7.29 -5.73 24.06
CA GLN A 344 -6.63 -5.35 25.31
C GLN A 344 -5.10 -5.53 25.27
N ASN A 345 -4.64 -6.60 24.63
CA ASN A 345 -3.23 -6.93 24.48
C ASN A 345 -2.61 -6.37 23.18
N TYR A 346 -3.18 -5.35 22.54
CA TYR A 346 -2.63 -4.75 21.31
C TYR A 346 -1.15 -4.38 21.45
N GLY A 347 -0.36 -4.74 20.45
CA GLY A 347 1.03 -4.35 20.32
C GLY A 347 1.71 -5.02 19.14
N TYR A 348 3.02 -4.79 19.02
CA TYR A 348 3.90 -5.49 18.10
C TYR A 348 5.29 -5.63 18.69
N ASP A 349 5.96 -6.72 18.34
CA ASP A 349 7.30 -7.10 18.79
C ASP A 349 8.26 -7.22 17.59
N GLU A 350 9.39 -7.90 17.74
CA GLU A 350 10.37 -8.15 16.68
C GLU A 350 9.83 -8.95 15.48
N THR A 351 8.75 -9.70 15.63
CA THR A 351 8.21 -10.59 14.59
C THR A 351 6.90 -10.13 13.97
N GLY A 352 6.03 -9.48 14.73
CA GLY A 352 4.71 -9.17 14.21
C GLY A 352 3.76 -8.46 15.16
N PHE A 353 2.55 -8.27 14.64
CA PHE A 353 1.43 -7.63 15.36
C PHE A 353 0.57 -8.65 16.09
N TYR A 354 0.09 -8.28 17.26
CA TYR A 354 -0.84 -9.04 18.06
C TYR A 354 -1.91 -8.13 18.69
N GLY A 355 -3.00 -8.74 19.15
CA GLY A 355 -4.09 -8.01 19.80
C GLY A 355 -4.82 -7.03 18.87
N ILE A 356 -5.08 -7.41 17.61
CA ILE A 356 -5.91 -6.64 16.67
C ILE A 356 -7.01 -7.56 16.14
N ASP A 357 -8.26 -7.13 16.25
CA ASP A 357 -9.37 -7.77 15.54
C ASP A 357 -9.41 -7.25 14.09
N PHE A 358 -8.72 -7.95 13.22
CA PHE A 358 -8.69 -7.64 11.78
C PHE A 358 -10.06 -7.77 11.13
N ALA A 359 -10.95 -8.62 11.65
CA ALA A 359 -12.28 -8.80 11.10
C ALA A 359 -13.15 -7.57 11.33
N SER A 360 -12.84 -6.70 12.30
CA SER A 360 -13.56 -5.44 12.50
C SER A 360 -13.52 -4.48 11.30
N SER A 361 -12.61 -4.66 10.35
CA SER A 361 -12.59 -3.89 9.10
C SER A 361 -12.39 -4.78 7.87
N TYR A 362 -13.22 -4.55 6.86
CA TYR A 362 -13.10 -5.24 5.57
C TYR A 362 -12.03 -4.63 4.66
N GLY A 363 -11.42 -3.49 5.04
CA GLY A 363 -10.35 -2.82 4.30
C GLY A 363 -8.94 -3.24 4.72
N THR A 364 -8.78 -4.41 5.35
CA THR A 364 -7.46 -4.92 5.77
C THR A 364 -7.04 -6.11 4.94
N THR A 365 -5.75 -6.15 4.57
CA THR A 365 -5.17 -7.30 3.86
C THR A 365 -5.34 -8.59 4.67
N TYR A 366 -5.17 -8.52 6.00
CA TYR A 366 -5.21 -9.68 6.89
C TYR A 366 -6.61 -10.30 6.99
N ASN A 367 -7.67 -9.50 7.00
CA ASN A 367 -9.03 -10.03 6.91
C ASN A 367 -9.33 -10.53 5.49
N ALA A 368 -8.94 -9.76 4.47
CA ALA A 368 -9.28 -10.07 3.09
C ALA A 368 -8.74 -11.43 2.62
N VAL A 369 -7.48 -11.76 2.91
CA VAL A 369 -6.86 -13.02 2.47
C VAL A 369 -7.51 -14.28 3.07
N THR A 370 -8.30 -14.15 4.14
CA THR A 370 -9.02 -15.28 4.75
C THR A 370 -10.17 -15.80 3.88
N GLY A 371 -10.59 -15.05 2.86
CA GLY A 371 -11.65 -15.46 1.93
C GLY A 371 -11.21 -15.62 0.48
N ILE A 372 -9.91 -15.47 0.18
CA ILE A 372 -9.39 -15.61 -1.19
C ILE A 372 -9.04 -17.08 -1.44
N THR A 373 -9.75 -17.72 -2.38
CA THR A 373 -9.49 -19.11 -2.76
C THR A 373 -8.59 -19.24 -3.99
N LYS A 374 -8.46 -18.16 -4.76
CA LYS A 374 -7.64 -18.08 -5.99
C LYS A 374 -6.13 -18.11 -5.69
N PRO A 375 -5.28 -18.46 -6.68
CA PRO A 375 -3.84 -18.34 -6.57
C PRO A 375 -3.40 -17.00 -6.00
N LEU A 376 -2.54 -17.06 -4.98
CA LEU A 376 -2.11 -15.91 -4.19
C LEU A 376 -0.57 -15.83 -4.13
N LEU A 377 0.01 -14.79 -4.71
CA LEU A 377 1.42 -14.43 -4.48
C LEU A 377 1.50 -13.36 -3.41
N GLN A 378 2.42 -13.52 -2.47
CA GLN A 378 2.76 -12.51 -1.48
C GLN A 378 4.27 -12.28 -1.54
N MET A 379 4.67 -11.01 -1.61
CA MET A 379 6.07 -10.62 -1.55
C MET A 379 6.28 -9.56 -0.48
N GLY A 380 7.34 -9.67 0.32
CA GLY A 380 7.78 -8.62 1.25
C GLY A 380 9.16 -8.10 0.88
N PHE A 381 9.43 -6.81 1.07
CA PHE A 381 10.72 -6.21 0.67
C PHE A 381 11.58 -5.86 1.87
N THR A 382 12.78 -6.43 2.00
CA THR A 382 13.51 -6.33 3.28
C THR A 382 13.96 -4.90 3.63
N GLY A 383 14.05 -3.98 2.66
CA GLY A 383 14.32 -2.55 2.90
C GLY A 383 13.06 -1.70 3.13
N SER A 384 11.87 -2.30 3.13
CA SER A 384 10.60 -1.64 3.35
C SER A 384 10.13 -1.74 4.80
N TYR A 385 9.31 -0.79 5.22
CA TYR A 385 8.58 -0.85 6.50
C TYR A 385 7.34 -1.74 6.43
N GLU A 386 6.90 -2.10 5.23
CA GLU A 386 5.72 -2.94 5.00
C GLU A 386 6.06 -4.44 4.98
N TYR A 387 7.35 -4.81 4.90
CA TYR A 387 7.81 -6.18 4.65
C TYR A 387 7.20 -7.21 5.62
N SER A 388 7.09 -6.85 6.91
CA SER A 388 6.60 -7.73 7.98
C SER A 388 5.14 -8.13 7.81
N PHE A 389 4.36 -7.36 7.06
CA PHE A 389 2.95 -7.66 6.84
C PHE A 389 2.73 -8.91 5.99
N ALA A 390 3.70 -9.28 5.15
CA ALA A 390 3.56 -10.40 4.23
C ALA A 390 3.40 -11.75 4.97
N GLU A 391 4.16 -11.99 6.05
CA GLU A 391 4.07 -13.23 6.84
C GLU A 391 2.72 -13.34 7.57
N GLY A 392 2.28 -12.25 8.21
CA GLY A 392 1.01 -12.23 8.94
C GLY A 392 -0.19 -12.46 8.02
N ALA A 393 -0.18 -11.91 6.80
CA ALA A 393 -1.18 -12.20 5.78
C ALA A 393 -1.07 -13.66 5.29
N ARG A 394 0.15 -14.18 5.11
CA ARG A 394 0.38 -15.55 4.62
C ARG A 394 -0.08 -16.62 5.60
N ALA A 395 0.03 -16.36 6.90
CA ALA A 395 -0.48 -17.23 7.96
C ALA A 395 -2.02 -17.31 7.95
N ARG A 396 -2.70 -16.25 7.49
CA ARG A 396 -4.16 -16.15 7.46
C ARG A 396 -4.80 -16.58 6.13
N ALA A 397 -4.03 -16.57 5.05
CA ALA A 397 -4.54 -16.89 3.71
C ALA A 397 -5.07 -18.33 3.62
N ILE A 398 -6.27 -18.52 3.06
CA ILE A 398 -6.87 -19.87 2.88
C ILE A 398 -6.58 -20.50 1.52
N SER A 399 -6.08 -19.71 0.55
CA SER A 399 -5.76 -20.20 -0.79
C SER A 399 -4.85 -21.42 -0.74
N LYS A 400 -5.18 -22.43 -1.56
CA LYS A 400 -4.40 -23.67 -1.67
C LYS A 400 -3.11 -23.46 -2.48
N ASP A 401 -3.14 -22.56 -3.46
CA ASP A 401 -1.97 -22.14 -4.23
C ASP A 401 -1.49 -20.77 -3.74
N LYS A 402 -0.80 -20.76 -2.60
CA LYS A 402 -0.26 -19.55 -1.99
C LYS A 402 1.26 -19.58 -1.86
N THR A 403 1.91 -18.51 -2.27
CA THR A 403 3.35 -18.33 -2.23
C THR A 403 3.71 -17.12 -1.36
N LEU A 404 4.72 -17.26 -0.51
CA LEU A 404 5.38 -16.14 0.16
C LEU A 404 6.87 -16.20 -0.16
N VAL A 405 7.43 -15.06 -0.56
CA VAL A 405 8.86 -14.85 -0.82
C VAL A 405 9.23 -13.44 -0.41
N TYR A 406 10.47 -13.22 -0.02
CA TYR A 406 10.99 -11.89 0.29
C TYR A 406 11.98 -11.45 -0.77
N LEU A 407 12.02 -10.15 -1.11
CA LEU A 407 13.02 -9.58 -1.99
C LEU A 407 14.06 -8.84 -1.15
N GLU A 408 15.30 -9.29 -1.24
CA GLU A 408 16.42 -8.71 -0.51
C GLU A 408 16.70 -7.28 -0.98
N GLY A 409 16.78 -6.35 -0.03
CA GLY A 409 17.30 -5.01 -0.25
C GLY A 409 16.37 -4.06 -1.00
N ALA A 410 15.22 -4.51 -1.50
CA ALA A 410 14.25 -3.62 -2.14
C ALA A 410 13.64 -2.67 -1.11
N VAL A 411 13.52 -1.39 -1.46
CA VAL A 411 12.65 -0.45 -0.74
C VAL A 411 11.22 -0.56 -1.26
N HIS A 412 10.29 0.12 -0.60
CA HIS A 412 8.88 0.17 -0.98
C HIS A 412 8.64 0.54 -2.46
N GLY A 413 9.48 1.41 -3.03
CA GLY A 413 9.47 1.78 -4.46
C GLY A 413 10.17 0.80 -5.41
N PHE A 414 10.43 -0.45 -4.99
CA PHE A 414 10.97 -1.59 -5.74
C PHE A 414 12.46 -1.53 -6.05
N VAL A 415 13.08 -0.35 -5.95
CA VAL A 415 14.51 -0.10 -6.20
C VAL A 415 15.40 -0.56 -5.04
N PRO A 416 16.71 -0.77 -5.26
CA PRO A 416 17.61 -1.21 -4.19
C PRO A 416 17.82 -0.11 -3.14
N CYS A 417 17.81 -0.49 -1.87
CA CYS A 417 18.09 0.38 -0.74
C CYS A 417 19.60 0.59 -0.56
N LYS A 418 20.15 1.60 -1.23
CA LYS A 418 21.58 1.94 -1.12
C LYS A 418 21.98 2.29 0.31
N GLU A 419 21.16 3.08 1.00
CA GLU A 419 21.39 3.47 2.39
C GLU A 419 21.42 2.26 3.34
N CYS A 420 20.51 1.30 3.14
CA CYS A 420 20.48 0.05 3.91
C CYS A 420 21.75 -0.79 3.72
N ALA A 421 22.30 -0.81 2.50
CA ALA A 421 23.55 -1.51 2.21
C ALA A 421 24.73 -0.85 2.95
N VAL A 422 24.85 0.48 2.83
CA VAL A 422 25.90 1.26 3.52
C VAL A 422 25.80 1.11 5.04
N ALA A 423 24.60 1.14 5.61
CA ALA A 423 24.36 0.94 7.04
C ALA A 423 24.82 -0.44 7.55
N GLN A 424 24.88 -1.43 6.67
CA GLN A 424 25.41 -2.77 6.97
C GLN A 424 26.89 -2.95 6.62
N GLY A 425 27.58 -1.88 6.20
CA GLY A 425 28.98 -1.95 5.76
C GLY A 425 29.17 -2.65 4.41
N LEU A 426 28.12 -2.72 3.59
CA LEU A 426 28.15 -3.30 2.25
C LEU A 426 28.32 -2.20 1.18
N PRO A 427 28.82 -2.53 -0.02
CA PRO A 427 28.81 -1.62 -1.17
C PRO A 427 27.38 -1.16 -1.54
N GLU A 428 27.21 0.07 -2.01
CA GLU A 428 25.88 0.62 -2.37
C GLU A 428 25.09 -0.23 -3.38
N ASN A 429 25.79 -1.00 -4.21
CA ASN A 429 25.20 -1.85 -5.25
C ASN A 429 24.99 -3.32 -4.80
N ALA A 430 25.17 -3.64 -3.51
CA ALA A 430 25.10 -5.01 -2.99
C ALA A 430 23.80 -5.75 -3.36
N TYR A 431 22.67 -5.04 -3.44
CA TYR A 431 21.37 -5.62 -3.74
C TYR A 431 21.04 -5.72 -5.24
N GLY A 432 21.92 -5.23 -6.11
CA GLY A 432 21.75 -5.30 -7.57
C GLY A 432 20.46 -4.65 -8.10
N ASP A 433 19.93 -5.19 -9.20
CA ASP A 433 18.68 -4.73 -9.81
C ASP A 433 17.48 -5.48 -9.22
N THR A 434 16.94 -4.92 -8.15
CA THR A 434 15.77 -5.45 -7.45
C THR A 434 14.50 -5.39 -8.30
N VAL A 435 14.38 -4.41 -9.20
CA VAL A 435 13.21 -4.27 -10.11
C VAL A 435 13.18 -5.43 -11.10
N LYS A 436 14.32 -5.71 -11.76
CA LYS A 436 14.44 -6.87 -12.65
C LYS A 436 14.18 -8.16 -11.89
N THR A 437 14.80 -8.33 -10.73
CA THR A 437 14.67 -9.52 -9.89
C THR A 437 13.20 -9.78 -9.49
N LEU A 438 12.47 -8.74 -9.09
CA LEU A 438 11.04 -8.79 -8.79
C LEU A 438 10.22 -9.31 -9.98
N TYR A 439 10.36 -8.67 -11.14
CA TYR A 439 9.51 -9.00 -12.29
C TYR A 439 9.87 -10.32 -12.96
N ASP A 440 11.12 -10.78 -12.86
CA ASP A 440 11.53 -12.11 -13.32
C ASP A 440 10.88 -13.21 -12.44
N TYR A 441 10.79 -12.99 -11.13
CA TYR A 441 10.07 -13.89 -10.24
C TYR A 441 8.56 -13.87 -10.50
N ILE A 442 7.97 -12.68 -10.68
CA ILE A 442 6.55 -12.55 -11.04
C ILE A 442 6.25 -13.27 -12.35
N ASP A 443 7.11 -13.17 -13.36
CA ASP A 443 6.96 -13.89 -14.62
C ASP A 443 6.93 -15.41 -14.40
N THR A 444 7.89 -15.92 -13.61
CA THR A 444 7.97 -17.34 -13.26
C THR A 444 6.71 -17.81 -12.51
N TRP A 445 6.18 -16.97 -11.62
CA TRP A 445 4.94 -17.27 -10.91
C TRP A 445 3.73 -17.26 -11.85
N LEU A 446 3.56 -16.22 -12.68
CA LEU A 446 2.43 -16.13 -13.61
C LEU A 446 2.42 -17.26 -14.65
N ALA A 447 3.61 -17.66 -15.13
CA ALA A 447 3.76 -18.68 -16.16
C ALA A 447 3.76 -20.13 -15.63
N LYS A 448 3.58 -20.35 -14.31
CA LYS A 448 3.61 -21.69 -13.72
C LYS A 448 2.55 -22.61 -14.38
N PRO A 449 2.95 -23.76 -14.97
CA PRO A 449 2.01 -24.67 -15.60
C PRO A 449 0.88 -25.12 -14.66
N GLY A 450 -0.36 -25.10 -15.16
CA GLY A 450 -1.54 -25.56 -14.44
C GLY A 450 -2.11 -24.59 -13.39
N ARG A 451 -1.55 -23.37 -13.24
CA ARG A 451 -2.06 -22.36 -12.31
C ARG A 451 -3.33 -21.65 -12.81
N PHE A 452 -3.36 -21.30 -14.09
CA PHE A 452 -4.43 -20.51 -14.72
C PHE A 452 -5.11 -21.27 -15.85
#